data_AF-A0A0G0CTK4-F1
#
_entry.id   AF-A0A0G0CTK4-F1
#
_cell.length_a   1.000
_cell.length_b   1.000
_cell.length_c   1.000
_cell.angle_alpha   90.00
_cell.angle_beta   90.00
_cell.angle_gamma   90.00
#
_symmetry.space_group_name_H-M   'P 1'
#
loop_
_entity.id
_entity.type
_entity.pdbx_description
1 polymer ?
#
loop_
_entity_poly.entity_id
_entity_poly.type
_entity_poly.pdbx_seq_one_letter_code
_entity_poly.pdbx_strand_id
1 'polypeptide(L)' 'DEIGTPFCIVVDFDTLTDNTVTVRDRDSGEQERVKVEDLKNYIKDRI' A
#
# COMPACT_ATOMS: atom_id res chain seq x y z
N ASP A 1 -15.33 8.18 -4.76
CA ASP A 1 -14.23 7.41 -4.17
C ASP A 1 -14.74 6.75 -2.90
N GLU A 2 -15.18 5.51 -3.10
CA GLU A 2 -16.26 4.83 -2.40
C GLU A 2 -15.90 4.48 -0.96
N ILE A 3 -16.93 4.27 -0.12
CA ILE A 3 -16.85 3.96 1.32
C ILE A 3 -16.39 2.48 1.50
N GLY A 4 -15.34 2.07 0.77
CA GLY A 4 -14.92 0.67 0.65
C GLY A 4 -13.46 0.45 0.27
N THR A 5 -12.66 1.51 0.09
CA THR A 5 -11.23 1.40 -0.24
C THR A 5 -10.40 2.07 0.86
N PRO A 6 -10.04 1.35 1.94
CA PRO A 6 -9.29 1.91 3.06
C PRO A 6 -7.81 2.18 2.72
N PHE A 7 -7.24 1.43 1.78
CA PHE A 7 -5.84 1.55 1.36
C PHE A 7 -5.71 2.00 -0.09
N CYS A 8 -4.84 2.97 -0.33
CA CYS A 8 -4.42 3.40 -1.66
C CYS A 8 -2.97 2.95 -1.91
N ILE A 9 -2.76 2.14 -2.95
CA ILE A 9 -1.42 1.61 -3.30
C ILE A 9 -0.85 2.46 -4.43
N VAL A 10 0.30 3.07 -4.19
CA VAL A 10 1.04 3.86 -5.16
C VAL A 10 2.15 2.99 -5.76
N VAL A 11 2.10 2.83 -7.07
CA VAL A 11 3.09 2.10 -7.88
C VAL A 11 3.77 3.11 -8.80
N ASP A 12 5.07 3.27 -8.63
CA ASP A 12 5.93 4.16 -9.39
C ASP A 12 7.01 3.38 -10.17
N PHE A 13 7.87 4.08 -10.92
CA PHE A 13 8.97 3.44 -11.65
C PHE A 13 10.02 2.82 -10.71
N ASP A 14 10.12 3.33 -9.48
CA ASP A 14 11.00 2.79 -8.46
C ASP A 14 10.49 1.43 -7.95
N THR A 15 9.18 1.18 -8.02
CA THR A 15 8.58 -0.12 -7.69
C THR A 15 9.14 -1.26 -8.53
N LEU A 16 9.38 -1.03 -9.83
CA LEU A 16 9.92 -2.03 -10.75
C LEU A 16 11.39 -2.35 -10.47
N THR A 17 12.12 -1.41 -9.86
CA THR A 17 13.55 -1.53 -9.57
C THR A 17 13.79 -2.08 -8.16
N ASP A 18 13.02 -1.59 -7.18
CA ASP A 18 13.21 -1.85 -5.75
C ASP A 18 12.21 -2.88 -5.18
N ASN A 19 11.29 -3.40 -5.98
CA ASN A 19 10.22 -4.33 -5.55
C ASN A 19 9.46 -3.85 -4.30
N THR A 20 9.25 -2.55 -4.19
CA THR A 20 8.55 -1.90 -3.07
C THR A 20 7.47 -0.97 -3.58
N VAL A 21 6.37 -0.90 -2.85
CA VAL A 21 5.20 -0.06 -3.15
C VAL A 21 4.91 0.82 -1.95
N THR A 22 4.31 1.98 -2.18
CA THR A 22 3.87 2.85 -1.09
C THR A 22 2.39 2.63 -0.83
N VAL A 23 2.05 2.20 0.39
CA VAL A 23 0.66 2.05 0.82
C VAL A 23 0.28 3.28 1.64
N ARG A 24 -0.79 3.94 1.23
CA ARG A 24 -1.38 5.06 1.95
C ARG A 24 -2.67 4.63 2.62
N ASP A 25 -2.74 4.84 3.92
CA ASP A 25 -3.95 4.67 4.71
C ASP A 25 -4.86 5.90 4.55
N ARG A 26 -6.12 5.69 4.19
CA ARG A 26 -7.09 6.78 3.98
C ARG A 26 -7.55 7.40 5.30
N ASP A 27 -7.64 6.62 6.36
CA ASP A 27 -8.22 7.01 7.63
C ASP A 27 -7.20 7.78 8.47
N SER A 28 -5.95 7.30 8.53
CA SER A 28 -4.87 8.00 9.24
C SER A 28 -4.11 9.01 8.37
N GLY A 29 -4.14 8.84 7.04
CA GLY A 29 -3.33 9.63 6.11
C GLY A 29 -1.86 9.22 6.08
N GLU A 30 -1.47 8.17 6.80
CA GLU A 30 -0.10 7.66 6.84
C GLU A 30 0.31 7.00 5.53
N GLN A 31 1.62 7.03 5.25
CA GLN A 31 2.22 6.43 4.07
C GLN A 31 3.38 5.54 4.50
N GLU A 32 3.35 4.28 4.09
CA GLU A 32 4.36 3.29 4.43
C GLU A 32 4.88 2.61 3.15
N ARG A 33 6.20 2.49 3.01
CA ARG A 33 6.81 1.76 1.89
C ARG A 33 6.97 0.31 2.28
N VAL A 34 6.21 -0.56 1.61
CA VAL A 34 6.12 -2.00 1.90
C VAL A 34 6.68 -2.75 0.70
N LYS A 35 7.37 -3.87 0.92
CA LYS A 35 7.77 -4.72 -0.20
C LYS A 35 6.55 -5.33 -0.87
N VAL A 36 6.63 -5.55 -2.18
CA VAL A 36 5.56 -6.20 -2.95
C VAL A 36 5.24 -7.60 -2.41
N GLU A 37 6.25 -8.34 -1.95
CA GLU A 37 6.09 -9.67 -1.34
C GLU A 37 5.26 -9.62 -0.04
N ASP A 38 5.45 -8.57 0.75
CA ASP A 38 4.82 -8.39 2.06
C ASP A 38 3.45 -7.69 1.96
N LEU A 39 3.19 -6.98 0.87
CA LEU A 39 1.95 -6.21 0.63
C LEU A 39 0.69 -7.05 0.86
N LYS A 40 0.70 -8.32 0.41
CA LYS A 40 -0.47 -9.20 0.55
C LYS A 40 -0.77 -9.51 2.01
N ASN A 41 0.26 -9.76 2.81
CA ASN A 41 0.10 -10.01 4.24
C ASN A 41 -0.25 -8.72 4.98
N TYR A 42 0.41 -7.61 4.63
CA TYR A 42 0.16 -6.28 5.17
C TYR A 42 -1.31 -5.87 5.06
N ILE A 43 -1.93 -6.06 3.89
CA ILE A 43 -3.35 -5.73 3.69
C ILE A 43 -4.26 -6.73 4.43
N LYS A 44 -3.90 -8.02 4.42
CA LYS A 44 -4.69 -9.07 5.09
C LYS A 44 -4.75 -8.88 6.61
N ASP A 45 -3.67 -8.40 7.23
CA ASP A 45 -3.61 -8.16 8.68
C ASP A 45 -4.38 -6.90 9.10
N ARG A 46 -4.72 -6.01 8.16
CA ARG A 46 -5.42 -4.74 8.40
C ARG A 46 -6.88 -4.73 7.89
N ILE A 47 -7.38 -5.84 7.35
CA ILE A 47 -8.79 -6.05 6.93
C ILE A 47 -9.54 -6.87 7.98
#